data_AF-A0A839UCG4-F1
#
_entry.id   AF-A0A839UCG4-F1
#
_cell.length_a   1.000
_cell.length_b   1.000
_cell.length_c   1.000
_cell.angle_alpha   90.00
_cell.angle_beta   90.00
_cell.angle_gamma   90.00
#
_symmetry.space_group_name_H-M   'P 1'
#
loop_
_entity.id
_entity.type
_entity.pdbx_description
1 polymer ?
#
loop_
_entity_poly.entity_id
_entity_poly.type
_entity_poly.pdbx_seq_one_letter_code
_entity_poly.pdbx_strand_id
1 'polypeptide(L)'
;MDARSDNKTVDLVVDLDGTLIATDLLWESTFQLLKQNMLYLFLLPLWALKGKGHLKHQISLRVAIDPAILPYRGEFVAYLREEHRKGRRLVLATGAARKFAESIAAYLGFFDAVYATDETRNLTSIHKTKFLLETFGDVKFAYAGNSRADVPVFDAASEAVVVAPDRAAAKWQRTHSAKLFETPKTDWKTFARMLRVHQWMKNTLIFVPPILDHEIMNWQILINSIIAFFAFSFAASAIYIVNDLFDLPLDRQHARKRNRAFASGLFSISFGLKVAVALLVLAGLLATQLPWVFSAVLLVYLISTTAYSLSLKRMLLIDVLTLAGLYTLRILAGSAASQIEGSFWLLAFSSFFFLSLALVKRYVELQNTALVEKNRIAGRGYRQADREVVAQCGVSSAFAAALVLALYVNSDAVVSLYSYPWLIWPLCPIVLYLNIRIWILAHRGEMHDDPVVFIISDWRSQIVIAIGAALLLYGGMRS
;
A
#
# COMPACT_ATOMS: atom_id res chain seq x y z
N MET A 1 45.63 -22.44 -41.80
CA MET A 1 46.04 -21.43 -40.80
C MET A 1 44.80 -20.68 -40.41
N ASP A 2 44.22 -21.06 -39.27
CA ASP A 2 42.95 -20.57 -38.78
C ASP A 2 43.07 -19.13 -38.28
N ALA A 3 42.54 -18.19 -39.05
CA ALA A 3 42.21 -16.87 -38.58
C ALA A 3 40.93 -16.94 -37.72
N ARG A 4 41.01 -17.53 -36.52
CA ARG A 4 40.03 -17.25 -35.48
C ARG A 4 40.29 -15.81 -35.02
N SER A 5 39.47 -14.89 -35.53
CA SER A 5 39.44 -13.50 -35.10
C SER A 5 39.32 -13.42 -33.58
N ASP A 6 40.36 -12.90 -32.95
CA ASP A 6 40.54 -12.69 -31.52
C ASP A 6 39.69 -11.50 -31.03
N ASN A 7 38.38 -11.53 -31.28
CA ASN A 7 37.45 -10.52 -30.80
C ASN A 7 37.06 -10.86 -29.35
N LYS A 8 38.01 -10.75 -28.43
CA LYS A 8 37.75 -10.95 -26.99
C LYS A 8 36.76 -9.89 -26.51
N THR A 9 35.51 -10.30 -26.38
CA THR A 9 34.47 -9.53 -25.70
C THR A 9 34.92 -9.23 -24.28
N VAL A 10 35.03 -7.94 -23.94
CA VAL A 10 35.42 -7.47 -22.61
C VAL A 10 34.45 -7.97 -21.54
N ASP A 11 34.95 -8.18 -20.32
CA ASP A 11 34.15 -8.56 -19.15
C ASP A 11 32.99 -7.58 -18.97
N LEU A 12 31.76 -8.07 -18.77
CA LEU A 12 30.59 -7.24 -18.51
C LEU A 12 30.33 -7.17 -17.01
N VAL A 13 30.62 -6.01 -16.43
CA VAL A 13 30.38 -5.69 -15.04
C VAL A 13 28.97 -5.11 -14.89
N VAL A 14 28.18 -5.68 -13.99
CA VAL A 14 26.76 -5.37 -13.83
C VAL A 14 26.49 -4.84 -12.43
N ASP A 15 25.82 -3.69 -12.32
CA ASP A 15 25.26 -3.22 -11.06
C ASP A 15 23.96 -3.95 -10.67
N LEU A 16 23.68 -3.98 -9.37
CA LEU A 16 22.54 -4.71 -8.82
C LEU A 16 21.31 -3.83 -8.63
N ASP A 17 21.41 -2.85 -7.73
CA ASP A 17 20.29 -2.05 -7.26
C ASP A 17 19.81 -1.08 -8.36
N GLY A 18 18.55 -1.18 -8.76
CA GLY A 18 17.97 -0.37 -9.84
C GLY A 18 18.41 -0.75 -11.26
N THR A 19 19.51 -1.50 -11.44
CA THR A 19 19.97 -2.07 -12.72
C THR A 19 19.45 -3.49 -12.93
N LEU A 20 19.96 -4.49 -12.21
CA LEU A 20 19.51 -5.89 -12.35
C LEU A 20 18.11 -6.11 -11.74
N ILE A 21 17.90 -5.54 -10.55
CA ILE A 21 16.59 -5.50 -9.88
C ILE A 21 16.01 -4.09 -9.99
N ALA A 22 14.69 -3.96 -10.00
CA ALA A 22 14.03 -2.65 -10.09
C ALA A 22 14.07 -1.84 -8.77
N THR A 23 14.48 -2.46 -7.67
CA THR A 23 14.42 -1.92 -6.31
C THR A 23 15.81 -1.77 -5.69
N ASP A 24 15.86 -1.32 -4.43
CA ASP A 24 17.07 -1.11 -3.64
C ASP A 24 17.07 -2.09 -2.46
N LEU A 25 18.07 -2.96 -2.39
CA LEU A 25 18.16 -4.00 -1.36
C LEU A 25 18.36 -3.45 0.06
N LEU A 26 18.96 -2.27 0.22
CA LEU A 26 19.09 -1.67 1.56
C LEU A 26 17.71 -1.33 2.10
N TRP A 27 16.85 -0.73 1.27
CA TRP A 27 15.48 -0.43 1.69
C TRP A 27 14.65 -1.71 1.91
N GLU A 28 14.73 -2.69 1.01
CA GLU A 28 14.00 -3.96 1.19
C GLU A 28 14.39 -4.68 2.48
N SER A 29 15.69 -4.86 2.71
CA SER A 29 16.20 -5.52 3.91
C SER A 29 15.85 -4.74 5.19
N THR A 30 15.83 -3.40 5.13
CA THR A 30 15.39 -2.55 6.26
C THR A 30 13.92 -2.77 6.60
N PHE A 31 13.01 -2.78 5.62
CA PHE A 31 11.59 -3.02 5.89
C PHE A 31 11.33 -4.43 6.38
N GLN A 32 12.06 -5.42 5.87
CA GLN A 32 11.98 -6.79 6.35
C GLN A 32 12.49 -6.91 7.80
N LEU A 33 13.56 -6.19 8.16
CA LEU A 33 14.04 -6.10 9.55
C LEU A 33 12.97 -5.51 10.47
N LEU A 34 12.37 -4.39 10.08
CA LEU A 34 11.32 -3.71 10.87
C LEU A 34 10.05 -4.56 10.98
N LYS A 35 9.73 -5.37 9.95
CA LYS A 35 8.60 -6.31 9.99
C LYS A 35 8.82 -7.42 11.02
N GLN A 36 10.05 -7.90 11.16
CA GLN A 36 10.41 -8.92 12.16
C GLN A 36 10.39 -8.32 13.57
N ASN A 37 10.99 -7.14 13.74
CA ASN A 37 10.99 -6.43 15.01
C ASN A 37 11.11 -4.90 14.81
N MET A 38 10.04 -4.18 15.18
CA MET A 38 9.96 -2.73 15.03
C MET A 38 10.98 -1.97 15.91
N LEU A 39 11.49 -2.59 16.98
CA LEU A 39 12.47 -1.96 17.89
C LEU A 39 13.80 -1.64 17.19
N TYR A 40 14.12 -2.31 16.09
CA TYR A 40 15.29 -1.98 15.29
C TYR A 40 15.24 -0.58 14.69
N LEU A 41 14.07 0.06 14.61
CA LEU A 41 13.93 1.45 14.19
C LEU A 41 14.84 2.39 14.98
N PHE A 42 15.02 2.15 16.27
CA PHE A 42 15.88 2.96 17.15
C PHE A 42 17.38 2.66 16.97
N LEU A 43 17.74 1.48 16.44
CA LEU A 43 19.14 1.10 16.21
C LEU A 43 19.65 1.52 14.83
N LEU A 44 18.76 1.66 13.83
CA LEU A 44 19.14 2.08 12.47
C LEU A 44 19.94 3.40 12.45
N PRO A 45 19.57 4.47 13.19
CA PRO A 45 20.37 5.69 13.25
C PRO A 45 21.75 5.47 13.86
N LEU A 46 21.85 4.67 14.93
CA LEU A 46 23.12 4.36 15.60
C LEU A 46 24.07 3.61 14.67
N TRP A 47 23.54 2.67 13.88
CA TRP A 47 24.34 1.96 12.87
C TRP A 47 24.73 2.85 11.70
N ALA A 48 23.83 3.75 11.27
CA ALA A 48 24.11 4.71 10.20
C ALA A 48 25.21 5.70 10.59
N LEU A 49 25.26 6.15 11.86
CA LEU A 49 26.32 7.02 12.39
C LEU A 49 27.70 6.36 12.36
N LYS A 50 27.77 5.04 12.50
CA LYS A 50 29.01 4.24 12.35
C LYS A 50 29.40 4.00 10.89
N GLY A 51 28.63 4.53 9.93
CA GLY A 51 28.90 4.45 8.50
C GLY A 51 27.95 3.52 7.73
N LYS A 52 27.77 3.82 6.43
CA LYS A 52 26.83 3.09 5.55
C LYS A 52 27.17 1.60 5.39
N GLY A 53 28.46 1.25 5.36
CA GLY A 53 28.90 -0.15 5.31
C GLY A 53 28.49 -0.93 6.55
N HIS A 54 28.71 -0.34 7.74
CA HIS A 54 28.31 -0.92 9.02
C HIS A 54 26.79 -1.14 9.11
N LEU A 55 25.99 -0.15 8.68
CA LEU A 55 24.54 -0.29 8.59
C LEU A 55 24.12 -1.50 7.74
N LYS A 56 24.65 -1.60 6.51
CA LYS A 56 24.35 -2.71 5.59
C LYS A 56 24.74 -4.06 6.19
N HIS A 57 25.91 -4.12 6.83
CA HIS A 57 26.39 -5.34 7.47
C HIS A 57 25.44 -5.80 8.61
N GLN A 58 25.11 -4.90 9.54
CA GLN A 58 24.23 -5.22 10.68
C GLN A 58 22.84 -5.68 10.23
N ILE A 59 22.28 -5.09 9.17
CA ILE A 59 21.00 -5.53 8.60
C ILE A 59 21.15 -6.94 7.98
N SER A 60 22.22 -7.18 7.22
CA SER A 60 22.45 -8.47 6.55
C SER A 60 22.63 -9.67 7.50
N LEU A 61 23.14 -9.43 8.73
CA LEU A 61 23.26 -10.46 9.76
C LEU A 61 21.89 -10.92 10.29
N ARG A 62 20.88 -10.04 10.29
CA ARG A 62 19.58 -10.28 10.93
C ARG A 62 18.48 -10.68 9.97
N VAL A 63 18.65 -10.40 8.68
CA VAL A 63 17.64 -10.63 7.65
C VAL A 63 18.22 -11.48 6.52
N ALA A 64 17.36 -12.30 5.90
CA ALA A 64 17.61 -12.99 4.64
C ALA A 64 16.58 -12.53 3.62
N ILE A 65 17.02 -12.15 2.43
CA ILE A 65 16.16 -11.83 1.29
C ILE A 65 16.06 -13.09 0.44
N ASP A 66 14.83 -13.48 0.09
CA ASP A 66 14.61 -14.53 -0.90
C ASP A 66 14.85 -13.97 -2.31
N PRO A 67 15.88 -14.45 -3.03
CA PRO A 67 16.18 -13.95 -4.36
C PRO A 67 15.05 -14.24 -5.37
N ALA A 68 14.27 -15.31 -5.20
CA ALA A 68 13.27 -15.73 -6.18
C ALA A 68 12.10 -14.73 -6.34
N ILE A 69 11.85 -13.92 -5.31
CA ILE A 69 10.76 -12.93 -5.30
C ILE A 69 11.24 -11.53 -5.65
N LEU A 70 12.50 -11.31 -6.00
CA LEU A 70 12.99 -9.97 -6.33
C LEU A 70 12.43 -9.50 -7.69
N PRO A 71 12.16 -8.19 -7.87
CA PRO A 71 11.58 -7.66 -9.10
C PRO A 71 12.70 -7.46 -10.14
N TYR A 72 13.16 -8.56 -10.73
CA TYR A 72 14.17 -8.54 -11.78
C TYR A 72 13.67 -7.85 -13.05
N ARG A 73 14.56 -7.14 -13.74
CA ARG A 73 14.25 -6.56 -15.07
C ARG A 73 14.37 -7.64 -16.13
N GLY A 74 13.25 -8.29 -16.45
CA GLY A 74 13.20 -9.47 -17.32
C GLY A 74 13.96 -9.34 -18.64
N GLU A 75 13.79 -8.22 -19.37
CA GLU A 75 14.51 -7.99 -20.64
C GLU A 75 16.02 -7.90 -20.46
N PHE A 76 16.49 -7.24 -19.40
CA PHE A 76 17.91 -7.11 -19.10
C PHE A 76 18.50 -8.44 -18.62
N VAL A 77 17.77 -9.21 -17.80
CA VAL A 77 18.20 -10.56 -17.39
C VAL A 77 18.28 -11.50 -18.58
N ALA A 78 17.34 -11.43 -19.53
CA ALA A 78 17.39 -12.21 -20.77
C ALA A 78 18.62 -11.84 -21.61
N TYR A 79 18.95 -10.54 -21.71
CA TYR A 79 20.18 -10.08 -22.36
C TYR A 79 21.44 -10.63 -21.69
N LEU A 80 21.54 -10.60 -20.35
CA LEU A 80 22.70 -11.15 -19.64
C LEU A 80 22.85 -12.65 -19.87
N ARG A 81 21.75 -13.42 -19.83
CA ARG A 81 21.78 -14.86 -20.14
C ARG A 81 22.32 -15.13 -21.54
N GLU A 82 21.94 -14.31 -22.51
CA GLU A 82 22.42 -14.43 -23.88
C GLU A 82 23.91 -14.09 -24.01
N GLU A 83 24.38 -13.05 -23.35
CA GLU A 83 25.81 -12.70 -23.33
C GLU A 83 26.66 -13.80 -22.66
N HIS A 84 26.18 -14.37 -21.56
CA HIS A 84 26.84 -15.51 -20.91
C HIS A 84 26.91 -16.73 -21.84
N ARG A 85 25.84 -17.03 -22.59
CA ARG A 85 25.83 -18.12 -23.59
C ARG A 85 26.83 -17.90 -24.74
N LYS A 86 27.13 -16.65 -25.09
CA LYS A 86 28.18 -16.30 -26.05
C LYS A 86 29.60 -16.44 -25.48
N GLY A 87 29.74 -16.85 -24.22
CA GLY A 87 31.03 -17.00 -23.53
C GLY A 87 31.58 -15.71 -22.95
N ARG A 88 30.78 -14.64 -22.88
CA ARG A 88 31.20 -13.38 -22.23
C ARG A 88 31.18 -13.57 -20.72
N ARG A 89 32.29 -13.24 -20.07
CA ARG A 89 32.39 -13.27 -18.61
C ARG A 89 31.53 -12.18 -17.99
N LEU A 90 30.69 -12.55 -17.02
CA LEU A 90 29.77 -11.65 -16.32
C LEU A 90 30.21 -11.48 -14.87
N VAL A 91 30.29 -10.24 -14.42
CA VAL A 91 30.70 -9.89 -13.06
C VAL A 91 29.63 -9.05 -12.38
N LEU A 92 29.15 -9.49 -11.22
CA LEU A 92 28.25 -8.68 -10.40
C LEU A 92 29.09 -7.74 -9.51
N ALA A 93 28.99 -6.43 -9.70
CA ALA A 93 29.67 -5.45 -8.85
C ALA A 93 28.66 -4.50 -8.22
N THR A 94 28.49 -4.54 -6.89
CA THR A 94 27.41 -3.84 -6.20
C THR A 94 27.82 -3.21 -4.87
N GLY A 95 27.15 -2.11 -4.52
CA GLY A 95 27.19 -1.55 -3.17
C GLY A 95 26.40 -2.35 -2.13
N ALA A 96 25.64 -3.38 -2.52
CA ALA A 96 24.87 -4.21 -1.59
C ALA A 96 25.78 -5.07 -0.69
N ALA A 97 25.22 -5.57 0.43
CA ALA A 97 25.93 -6.46 1.33
C ALA A 97 26.29 -7.78 0.62
N ARG A 98 27.53 -8.26 0.81
CA ARG A 98 28.05 -9.50 0.20
C ARG A 98 27.08 -10.67 0.28
N LYS A 99 26.51 -10.95 1.46
CA LYS A 99 25.53 -12.03 1.68
C LYS A 99 24.37 -12.01 0.68
N PHE A 100 23.82 -10.83 0.38
CA PHE A 100 22.69 -10.70 -0.55
C PHE A 100 23.14 -10.80 -2.02
N ALA A 101 24.28 -10.20 -2.36
CA ALA A 101 24.83 -10.26 -3.71
C ALA A 101 25.17 -11.70 -4.11
N GLU A 102 25.82 -12.46 -3.22
CA GLU A 102 26.16 -13.87 -3.44
C GLU A 102 24.92 -14.75 -3.57
N SER A 103 23.89 -14.55 -2.73
CA SER A 103 22.65 -15.32 -2.85
C SER A 103 21.92 -15.07 -4.17
N ILE A 104 21.95 -13.83 -4.68
CA ILE A 104 21.35 -13.47 -5.97
C ILE A 104 22.15 -14.04 -7.13
N ALA A 105 23.48 -13.96 -7.08
CA ALA A 105 24.36 -14.54 -8.09
C ALA A 105 24.18 -16.07 -8.18
N ALA A 106 24.13 -16.74 -7.02
CA ALA A 106 23.88 -18.19 -6.95
C ALA A 106 22.51 -18.58 -7.50
N TYR A 107 21.46 -17.79 -7.21
CA TYR A 107 20.11 -18.02 -7.75
C TYR A 107 20.04 -17.88 -9.28
N LEU A 108 20.74 -16.88 -9.84
CA LEU A 108 20.72 -16.62 -11.28
C LEU A 108 21.64 -17.57 -12.07
N GLY A 109 22.75 -18.00 -11.48
CA GLY A 109 23.61 -19.08 -12.00
C GLY A 109 24.48 -18.72 -13.20
N PHE A 110 24.55 -17.45 -13.60
CA PHE A 110 25.30 -16.99 -14.79
C PHE A 110 26.38 -15.92 -14.50
N PHE A 111 26.67 -15.63 -13.22
CA PHE A 111 27.74 -14.70 -12.84
C PHE A 111 29.02 -15.46 -12.48
N ASP A 112 30.15 -15.07 -13.06
CA ASP A 112 31.45 -15.71 -12.86
C ASP A 112 32.20 -15.15 -11.65
N ALA A 113 31.90 -13.92 -11.24
CA ALA A 113 32.47 -13.27 -10.06
C ALA A 113 31.49 -12.29 -9.41
N VAL A 114 31.62 -12.12 -8.10
CA VAL A 114 30.82 -11.19 -7.29
C VAL A 114 31.72 -10.29 -6.47
N TYR A 115 31.60 -8.98 -6.69
CA TYR A 115 32.23 -7.94 -5.89
C TYR A 115 31.14 -7.13 -5.17
N ALA A 116 31.15 -7.18 -3.85
CA ALA A 116 30.11 -6.58 -3.01
C ALA A 116 30.72 -5.79 -1.85
N THR A 117 29.88 -5.00 -1.16
CA THR A 117 30.30 -4.26 0.03
C THR A 117 30.38 -5.19 1.25
N ASP A 118 31.47 -5.08 2.00
CA ASP A 118 31.70 -5.75 3.28
C ASP A 118 32.18 -4.74 4.35
N GLU A 119 32.58 -5.21 5.54
CA GLU A 119 33.02 -4.34 6.64
C GLU A 119 34.30 -3.55 6.31
N THR A 120 35.13 -4.06 5.40
CA THR A 120 36.44 -3.50 5.04
C THR A 120 36.44 -2.78 3.70
N ARG A 121 35.47 -3.09 2.82
CA ARG A 121 35.42 -2.60 1.44
C ARG A 121 34.04 -2.03 1.11
N ASN A 122 33.99 -0.74 0.79
CA ASN A 122 32.78 -0.03 0.41
C ASN A 122 32.73 0.23 -1.11
N LEU A 123 31.90 -0.53 -1.85
CA LEU A 123 31.75 -0.41 -3.31
C LEU A 123 30.62 0.55 -3.72
N THR A 124 30.58 1.74 -3.10
CA THR A 124 29.62 2.78 -3.47
C THR A 124 30.29 3.94 -4.21
N SER A 125 29.66 4.40 -5.30
CA SER A 125 30.03 5.64 -6.01
C SER A 125 31.51 5.65 -6.44
N ILE A 126 32.29 6.67 -6.09
CA ILE A 126 33.69 6.86 -6.53
C ILE A 126 34.59 5.68 -6.17
N HIS A 127 34.35 5.03 -5.02
CA HIS A 127 35.12 3.84 -4.63
C HIS A 127 34.87 2.65 -5.57
N LYS A 128 33.67 2.54 -6.15
CA LYS A 128 33.35 1.52 -7.15
C LYS A 128 34.17 1.75 -8.42
N THR A 129 34.22 2.98 -8.92
CA THR A 129 35.04 3.34 -10.10
C THR A 129 36.51 2.98 -9.87
N LYS A 130 37.10 3.44 -8.76
CA LYS A 130 38.50 3.16 -8.44
C LYS A 130 38.77 1.65 -8.34
N PHE A 131 37.92 0.90 -7.65
CA PHE A 131 38.06 -0.54 -7.53
C PHE A 131 37.98 -1.27 -8.87
N LEU A 132 37.05 -0.88 -9.74
CA LEU A 132 36.91 -1.49 -11.06
C LEU A 132 38.13 -1.23 -11.94
N LEU A 133 38.67 -0.01 -11.90
CA LEU A 133 39.91 0.34 -12.61
C LEU A 133 41.12 -0.46 -12.09
N GLU A 134 41.24 -0.61 -10.76
CA GLU A 134 42.31 -1.43 -10.16
C GLU A 134 42.19 -2.92 -10.50
N THR A 135 40.97 -3.43 -10.67
CA THR A 135 40.70 -4.87 -10.86
C THR A 135 40.80 -5.29 -12.33
N PHE A 136 40.29 -4.48 -13.25
CA PHE A 136 40.19 -4.80 -14.67
C PHE A 136 41.20 -4.03 -15.54
N GLY A 137 41.80 -2.97 -15.01
CA GLY A 137 42.64 -2.03 -15.75
C GLY A 137 41.84 -1.01 -16.57
N ASP A 138 42.52 0.03 -17.04
CA ASP A 138 41.91 1.07 -17.88
C ASP A 138 41.37 0.49 -19.20
N VAL A 139 40.11 0.82 -19.54
CA VAL A 139 39.45 0.54 -20.84
C VAL A 139 39.25 -0.95 -21.18
N LYS A 140 39.24 -1.86 -20.20
CA LYS A 140 39.13 -3.33 -20.44
C LYS A 140 37.81 -3.98 -20.00
N PHE A 141 36.81 -3.21 -19.62
CA PHE A 141 35.52 -3.76 -19.18
C PHE A 141 34.34 -2.97 -19.73
N ALA A 142 33.24 -3.67 -19.94
CA ALA A 142 31.92 -3.08 -20.16
C ALA A 142 31.19 -2.92 -18.84
N TYR A 143 30.34 -1.91 -18.73
CA TYR A 143 29.61 -1.63 -17.51
C TYR A 143 28.12 -1.41 -17.75
N ALA A 144 27.30 -2.11 -16.96
CA ALA A 144 25.87 -1.91 -16.89
C ALA A 144 25.45 -1.24 -15.58
N GLY A 145 24.77 -0.10 -15.67
CA GLY A 145 24.39 0.73 -14.52
C GLY A 145 23.17 1.60 -14.82
N ASN A 146 22.71 2.39 -13.83
CA ASN A 146 21.47 3.16 -13.96
C ASN A 146 21.52 4.59 -13.39
N SER A 147 22.53 4.94 -12.62
CA SER A 147 22.44 6.11 -11.73
C SER A 147 23.48 7.18 -12.03
N ARG A 148 23.29 8.37 -11.45
CA ARG A 148 24.31 9.42 -11.42
C ARG A 148 25.65 8.92 -10.86
N ALA A 149 25.63 8.00 -9.89
CA ALA A 149 26.84 7.47 -9.28
C ALA A 149 27.64 6.58 -10.25
N ASP A 150 27.01 6.11 -11.32
CA ASP A 150 27.61 5.29 -12.36
C ASP A 150 28.23 6.09 -13.49
N VAL A 151 27.93 7.39 -13.61
CA VAL A 151 28.46 8.25 -14.67
C VAL A 151 29.99 8.18 -14.80
N PRO A 152 30.78 8.29 -13.71
CA PRO A 152 32.24 8.13 -13.81
C PRO A 152 32.69 6.72 -14.22
N VAL A 153 31.88 5.69 -13.97
CA VAL A 153 32.17 4.32 -14.42
C VAL A 153 31.85 4.18 -15.90
N PHE A 154 30.77 4.80 -16.38
CA PHE A 154 30.44 4.84 -17.80
C PHE A 154 31.52 5.54 -18.62
N ASP A 155 32.07 6.66 -18.11
CA ASP A 155 33.15 7.39 -18.76
C ASP A 155 34.45 6.58 -18.89
N ALA A 156 34.69 5.64 -17.96
CA ALA A 156 35.90 4.83 -17.90
C ALA A 156 35.76 3.44 -18.56
N ALA A 157 34.53 3.00 -18.82
CA ALA A 157 34.24 1.71 -19.44
C ALA A 157 34.40 1.77 -20.96
N SER A 158 34.80 0.65 -21.57
CA SER A 158 34.92 0.55 -23.04
C SER A 158 33.56 0.42 -23.73
N GLU A 159 32.56 -0.11 -23.03
CA GLU A 159 31.18 -0.22 -23.47
C GLU A 159 30.26 0.08 -22.28
N ALA A 160 29.23 0.89 -22.49
CA ALA A 160 28.24 1.21 -21.47
C ALA A 160 26.86 0.67 -21.86
N VAL A 161 26.21 0.01 -20.91
CA VAL A 161 24.82 -0.44 -21.01
C VAL A 161 24.00 0.29 -19.95
N VAL A 162 23.20 1.24 -20.37
CA VAL A 162 22.41 2.06 -19.46
C VAL A 162 21.04 1.41 -19.27
N VAL A 163 20.71 1.06 -18.03
CA VAL A 163 19.49 0.34 -17.70
C VAL A 163 18.63 1.23 -16.81
N ALA A 164 17.37 1.48 -17.19
CA ALA A 164 16.41 2.25 -16.39
C ALA A 164 17.00 3.54 -15.78
N PRO A 165 17.57 4.44 -16.61
CA PRO A 165 18.41 5.52 -16.11
C PRO A 165 17.65 6.55 -15.28
N ASP A 166 18.32 7.07 -14.25
CA ASP A 166 17.93 8.34 -13.64
C ASP A 166 18.16 9.52 -14.60
N ARG A 167 17.80 10.74 -14.17
CA ARG A 167 17.94 11.95 -15.01
C ARG A 167 19.38 12.19 -15.50
N ALA A 168 20.39 11.86 -14.68
CA ALA A 168 21.78 12.10 -15.03
C ALA A 168 22.31 11.03 -15.98
N ALA A 169 22.04 9.75 -15.69
CA ALA A 169 22.42 8.63 -16.57
C ALA A 169 21.69 8.73 -17.92
N ALA A 170 20.45 9.19 -17.95
CA ALA A 170 19.70 9.39 -19.19
C ALA A 170 20.29 10.53 -20.03
N LYS A 171 20.72 11.62 -19.37
CA LYS A 171 21.44 12.70 -20.05
C LYS A 171 22.75 12.20 -20.65
N TRP A 172 23.52 11.43 -19.86
CA TRP A 172 24.79 10.85 -20.31
C TRP A 172 24.60 9.90 -21.51
N GLN A 173 23.60 9.01 -21.44
CA GLN A 173 23.26 8.06 -22.50
C GLN A 173 22.92 8.76 -23.82
N ARG A 174 22.14 9.86 -23.77
CA ARG A 174 21.79 10.64 -24.97
C ARG A 174 23.00 11.27 -25.66
N THR A 175 24.04 11.61 -24.89
CA THR A 175 25.27 12.20 -25.43
C THR A 175 26.20 11.15 -26.03
N HIS A 176 26.20 9.93 -25.51
CA HIS A 176 27.15 8.87 -25.91
C HIS A 176 26.53 7.74 -26.73
N SER A 177 25.22 7.79 -27.03
CA SER A 177 24.48 6.77 -27.79
C SER A 177 24.66 5.33 -27.27
N ALA A 178 24.85 5.18 -25.95
CA ALA A 178 25.03 3.89 -25.30
C ALA A 178 23.75 3.04 -25.35
N LYS A 179 23.90 1.71 -25.28
CA LYS A 179 22.77 0.78 -25.30
C LYS A 179 21.82 1.08 -24.13
N LEU A 180 20.53 1.21 -24.41
CA LEU A 180 19.51 1.61 -23.44
C LEU A 180 18.47 0.50 -23.22
N PHE A 181 18.20 0.18 -21.96
CA PHE A 181 17.02 -0.56 -21.55
C PHE A 181 16.07 0.40 -20.83
N GLU A 182 14.89 0.66 -21.40
CA GLU A 182 13.95 1.64 -20.86
C GLU A 182 13.18 1.13 -19.64
N THR A 183 12.69 2.08 -18.84
CA THR A 183 11.72 1.82 -17.76
C THR A 183 10.30 2.12 -18.24
N PRO A 184 9.28 1.36 -17.78
CA PRO A 184 7.89 1.68 -18.05
C PRO A 184 7.56 3.10 -17.59
N LYS A 185 6.90 3.89 -18.45
CA LYS A 185 6.49 5.25 -18.10
C LYS A 185 5.44 5.23 -16.99
N THR A 186 5.62 6.10 -15.99
CA THR A 186 4.64 6.30 -14.91
C THR A 186 3.56 7.28 -15.37
N ASP A 187 2.31 6.83 -15.43
CA ASP A 187 1.14 7.69 -15.68
C ASP A 187 0.47 8.14 -14.37
N TRP A 188 -0.28 9.26 -14.41
CA TRP A 188 -1.09 9.78 -13.31
C TRP A 188 -2.03 8.72 -12.74
N LYS A 189 -2.63 7.87 -13.58
CA LYS A 189 -3.48 6.75 -13.13
C LYS A 189 -2.74 5.81 -12.19
N THR A 190 -1.45 5.60 -12.42
CA THR A 190 -0.62 4.73 -11.59
C THR A 190 -0.28 5.39 -10.26
N PHE A 191 -0.06 6.71 -10.27
CA PHE A 191 0.11 7.50 -9.06
C PHE A 191 -1.17 7.51 -8.20
N ALA A 192 -2.34 7.74 -8.80
CA ALA A 192 -3.63 7.67 -8.09
C ALA A 192 -3.92 6.26 -7.54
N ARG A 193 -3.50 5.21 -8.26
CA ARG A 193 -3.59 3.83 -7.78
C ARG A 193 -2.64 3.56 -6.61
N MET A 194 -1.42 4.11 -6.65
CA MET A 194 -0.46 4.04 -5.54
C MET A 194 -1.02 4.71 -4.28
N LEU A 195 -1.63 5.90 -4.42
CA LEU A 195 -2.31 6.58 -3.33
C LEU A 195 -3.59 5.86 -2.86
N ARG A 196 -4.10 4.90 -3.63
CA ARG A 196 -5.38 4.22 -3.43
C ARG A 196 -6.57 5.19 -3.34
N VAL A 197 -6.64 6.17 -4.26
CA VAL A 197 -7.72 7.18 -4.31
C VAL A 197 -9.12 6.55 -4.29
N HIS A 198 -9.31 5.37 -4.90
CA HIS A 198 -10.58 4.63 -4.84
C HIS A 198 -11.03 4.30 -3.40
N GLN A 199 -10.12 4.19 -2.43
CA GLN A 199 -10.45 3.98 -1.01
C GLN A 199 -10.92 5.25 -0.30
N TRP A 200 -10.68 6.44 -0.87
CA TRP A 200 -11.17 7.71 -0.31
C TRP A 200 -12.70 7.76 -0.29
N MET A 201 -13.34 6.97 -1.16
CA MET A 201 -14.79 6.77 -1.13
C MET A 201 -15.30 6.34 0.25
N LYS A 202 -14.52 5.63 1.08
CA LYS A 202 -14.94 5.28 2.45
C LYS A 202 -15.05 6.50 3.36
N ASN A 203 -14.28 7.54 3.07
CA ASN A 203 -14.27 8.77 3.85
C ASN A 203 -15.47 9.66 3.53
N THR A 204 -16.33 9.30 2.56
CA THR A 204 -17.62 9.99 2.36
C THR A 204 -18.52 9.91 3.59
N LEU A 205 -18.29 8.91 4.46
CA LEU A 205 -18.96 8.81 5.76
C LEU A 205 -18.75 10.02 6.68
N ILE A 206 -17.72 10.84 6.45
CA ILE A 206 -17.49 12.11 7.16
C ILE A 206 -18.63 13.11 6.91
N PHE A 207 -19.31 13.03 5.77
CA PHE A 207 -20.43 13.91 5.45
C PHE A 207 -21.76 13.44 6.05
N VAL A 208 -21.83 12.24 6.64
CA VAL A 208 -23.09 11.69 7.18
C VAL A 208 -23.68 12.57 8.29
N PRO A 209 -22.93 13.00 9.32
CA PRO A 209 -23.48 13.87 10.37
C PRO A 209 -24.07 15.19 9.86
N PRO A 210 -23.35 16.03 9.07
CA PRO A 210 -23.92 17.30 8.60
C PRO A 210 -25.07 17.12 7.61
N ILE A 211 -25.17 15.99 6.90
CA ILE A 211 -26.34 15.70 6.05
C ILE A 211 -27.57 15.39 6.91
N LEU A 212 -27.40 14.56 7.95
CA LEU A 212 -28.49 14.15 8.82
C LEU A 212 -29.02 15.30 9.68
N ASP A 213 -28.15 16.24 10.04
CA ASP A 213 -28.52 17.45 10.78
C ASP A 213 -29.03 18.59 9.87
N HIS A 214 -29.11 18.36 8.55
CA HIS A 214 -29.54 19.33 7.54
C HIS A 214 -28.69 20.61 7.40
N GLU A 215 -27.55 20.67 8.09
CA GLU A 215 -26.60 21.79 8.07
C GLU A 215 -25.57 21.73 6.92
N ILE A 216 -25.61 20.71 6.06
CA ILE A 216 -24.64 20.57 4.96
C ILE A 216 -24.66 21.72 3.94
N MET A 217 -25.75 22.50 3.88
CA MET A 217 -25.86 23.70 3.04
C MET A 217 -25.17 24.92 3.66
N ASN A 218 -24.77 24.85 4.93
CA ASN A 218 -23.97 25.88 5.57
C ASN A 218 -22.54 25.84 5.01
N TRP A 219 -22.14 26.97 4.41
CA TRP A 219 -20.86 27.08 3.71
C TRP A 219 -19.65 26.72 4.59
N GLN A 220 -19.68 27.12 5.87
CA GLN A 220 -18.59 26.82 6.80
C GLN A 220 -18.51 25.33 7.12
N ILE A 221 -19.65 24.68 7.36
CA ILE A 221 -19.73 23.25 7.69
C ILE A 221 -19.33 22.40 6.47
N LEU A 222 -19.74 22.81 5.28
CA LEU A 222 -19.35 22.16 4.03
C LEU A 222 -17.82 22.22 3.83
N ILE A 223 -17.20 23.40 3.99
CA ILE A 223 -15.75 23.55 3.90
C ILE A 223 -15.05 22.69 4.95
N ASN A 224 -15.48 22.74 6.21
CA ASN A 224 -14.88 21.93 7.28
C ASN A 224 -14.96 20.42 6.97
N SER A 225 -16.09 19.97 6.44
CA SER A 225 -16.31 18.58 6.05
C SER A 225 -15.41 18.16 4.87
N ILE A 226 -15.20 19.05 3.90
CA ILE A 226 -14.27 18.82 2.78
C ILE A 226 -12.82 18.76 3.27
N ILE A 227 -12.41 19.68 4.15
CA ILE A 227 -11.07 19.66 4.79
C ILE A 227 -10.86 18.35 5.55
N ALA A 228 -11.86 17.95 6.35
CA ALA A 228 -11.84 16.70 7.10
C ALA A 228 -11.73 15.47 6.18
N PHE A 229 -12.48 15.46 5.08
CA PHE A 229 -12.41 14.41 4.07
C PHE A 229 -11.00 14.25 3.48
N PHE A 230 -10.36 15.36 3.09
CA PHE A 230 -9.01 15.31 2.53
C PHE A 230 -7.96 14.95 3.59
N ALA A 231 -8.08 15.46 4.82
CA ALA A 231 -7.20 15.10 5.93
C ALA A 231 -7.23 13.59 6.21
N PHE A 232 -8.42 13.00 6.33
CA PHE A 232 -8.58 11.53 6.48
C PHE A 232 -8.07 10.75 5.27
N SER A 233 -8.27 11.28 4.07
CA SER A 233 -7.84 10.64 2.83
C SER A 233 -6.32 10.58 2.69
N PHE A 234 -5.63 11.69 2.99
CA PHE A 234 -4.16 11.74 3.00
C PHE A 234 -3.56 10.88 4.10
N ALA A 235 -4.12 10.92 5.31
CA ALA A 235 -3.73 10.03 6.41
C ALA A 235 -3.88 8.56 6.03
N ALA A 236 -5.02 8.16 5.46
CA ALA A 236 -5.26 6.80 5.00
C ALA A 236 -4.28 6.38 3.89
N SER A 237 -4.05 7.23 2.89
CA SER A 237 -3.09 6.97 1.80
C SER A 237 -1.67 6.79 2.31
N ALA A 238 -1.21 7.59 3.28
CA ALA A 238 0.11 7.44 3.88
C ALA A 238 0.27 6.06 4.55
N ILE A 239 -0.72 5.63 5.33
CA ILE A 239 -0.68 4.32 5.98
C ILE A 239 -0.75 3.20 4.95
N TYR A 240 -1.56 3.33 3.90
CA TYR A 240 -1.58 2.33 2.83
C TYR A 240 -0.25 2.20 2.12
N ILE A 241 0.46 3.30 1.86
CA ILE A 241 1.82 3.25 1.30
C ILE A 241 2.75 2.49 2.24
N VAL A 242 2.79 2.86 3.53
CA VAL A 242 3.66 2.19 4.51
C VAL A 242 3.34 0.69 4.62
N ASN A 243 2.05 0.32 4.64
CA ASN A 243 1.63 -1.07 4.67
C ASN A 243 2.06 -1.84 3.41
N ASP A 244 1.97 -1.22 2.23
CA ASP A 244 2.41 -1.86 0.98
C ASP A 244 3.93 -2.08 0.96
N LEU A 245 4.71 -1.21 1.63
CA LEU A 245 6.15 -1.41 1.81
C LEU A 245 6.45 -2.57 2.78
N PHE A 246 5.71 -2.70 3.88
CA PHE A 246 5.86 -3.83 4.81
C PHE A 246 5.41 -5.17 4.19
N ASP A 247 4.43 -5.14 3.28
CA ASP A 247 3.87 -6.34 2.65
C ASP A 247 4.51 -6.70 1.30
N LEU A 248 5.61 -6.02 0.91
CA LEU A 248 6.35 -6.30 -0.33
C LEU A 248 6.59 -7.79 -0.63
N PRO A 249 7.14 -8.61 0.29
CA PRO A 249 7.39 -10.03 -0.02
C PRO A 249 6.11 -10.82 -0.30
N LEU A 250 5.04 -10.55 0.47
CA LEU A 250 3.75 -11.22 0.31
C LEU A 250 3.03 -10.77 -0.96
N ASP A 251 3.12 -9.47 -1.27
CA ASP A 251 2.49 -8.90 -2.45
C ASP A 251 3.11 -9.46 -3.75
N ARG A 252 4.42 -9.71 -3.78
CA ARG A 252 5.11 -10.28 -4.96
C ARG A 252 4.74 -11.72 -5.24
N GLN A 253 4.43 -12.50 -4.20
CA GLN A 253 3.96 -13.89 -4.36
C GLN A 253 2.50 -13.98 -4.80
N HIS A 254 1.71 -12.91 -4.62
CA HIS A 254 0.28 -12.93 -4.90
C HIS A 254 -0.03 -12.60 -6.36
N ALA A 255 -0.89 -13.41 -7.01
CA ALA A 255 -1.23 -13.33 -8.43
C ALA A 255 -1.60 -11.92 -8.95
N ARG A 256 -2.50 -11.21 -8.25
CA ARG A 256 -2.89 -9.82 -8.59
C ARG A 256 -2.00 -8.74 -7.96
N LYS A 257 -1.53 -8.91 -6.71
CA LYS A 257 -0.83 -7.85 -5.96
C LYS A 257 0.63 -7.67 -6.39
N ARG A 258 1.22 -8.63 -7.10
CA ARG A 258 2.58 -8.53 -7.66
C ARG A 258 2.75 -7.34 -8.61
N ASN A 259 1.66 -6.89 -9.23
CA ASN A 259 1.63 -5.75 -10.15
C ASN A 259 1.45 -4.40 -9.43
N ARG A 260 1.45 -4.35 -8.09
CA ARG A 260 1.40 -3.10 -7.34
C ARG A 260 2.67 -2.28 -7.56
N ALA A 261 2.51 -0.96 -7.52
CA ALA A 261 3.55 0.05 -7.74
C ALA A 261 4.92 -0.26 -7.07
N PHE A 262 4.91 -0.62 -5.79
CA PHE A 262 6.14 -0.93 -5.04
C PHE A 262 6.60 -2.39 -5.23
N ALA A 263 5.65 -3.33 -5.35
CA ALA A 263 5.95 -4.75 -5.53
C ALA A 263 6.69 -5.02 -6.85
N SER A 264 6.27 -4.35 -7.94
CA SER A 264 6.92 -4.43 -9.25
C SER A 264 8.19 -3.56 -9.39
N GLY A 265 8.49 -2.74 -8.39
CA GLY A 265 9.61 -1.78 -8.45
C GLY A 265 9.39 -0.60 -9.41
N LEU A 266 8.14 -0.32 -9.80
CA LEU A 266 7.83 0.85 -10.65
C LEU A 266 8.10 2.17 -9.92
N PHE A 267 7.78 2.23 -8.62
CA PHE A 267 8.15 3.33 -7.75
C PHE A 267 9.16 2.86 -6.71
N SER A 268 10.16 3.68 -6.43
CA SER A 268 11.15 3.37 -5.40
C SER A 268 10.55 3.46 -4.01
N ILE A 269 11.09 2.65 -3.09
CA ILE A 269 10.67 2.62 -1.68
C ILE A 269 10.88 3.99 -1.02
N SER A 270 12.01 4.65 -1.31
CA SER A 270 12.33 5.98 -0.78
C SER A 270 11.36 7.06 -1.28
N PHE A 271 10.90 6.98 -2.53
CA PHE A 271 9.86 7.86 -3.06
C PHE A 271 8.54 7.65 -2.30
N GLY A 272 8.12 6.40 -2.12
CA GLY A 272 6.93 6.05 -1.34
C GLY A 272 6.95 6.64 0.08
N LEU A 273 8.07 6.49 0.79
CA LEU A 273 8.26 7.07 2.12
C LEU A 273 8.13 8.60 2.14
N LYS A 274 8.77 9.30 1.20
CA LYS A 274 8.66 10.77 1.09
C LYS A 274 7.22 11.20 0.86
N VAL A 275 6.50 10.51 -0.02
CA VAL A 275 5.08 10.78 -0.29
C VAL A 275 4.23 10.50 0.96
N ALA A 276 4.46 9.39 1.66
CA ALA A 276 3.74 9.08 2.90
C ALA A 276 3.94 10.16 3.98
N VAL A 277 5.19 10.62 4.18
CA VAL A 277 5.50 11.71 5.12
C VAL A 277 4.83 13.01 4.68
N ALA A 278 4.93 13.38 3.40
CA ALA A 278 4.28 14.59 2.87
C ALA A 278 2.77 14.56 3.07
N LEU A 279 2.11 13.42 2.85
CA LEU A 279 0.68 13.24 3.07
C LEU A 279 0.30 13.35 4.56
N LEU A 280 1.11 12.81 5.48
CA LEU A 280 0.86 12.98 6.92
C LEU A 280 1.02 14.43 7.36
N VAL A 281 2.03 15.14 6.86
CA VAL A 281 2.21 16.58 7.11
C VAL A 281 1.01 17.36 6.59
N LEU A 282 0.56 17.10 5.36
CA LEU A 282 -0.62 17.73 4.79
C LEU A 282 -1.89 17.41 5.60
N ALA A 283 -2.08 16.15 6.02
CA ALA A 283 -3.21 15.78 6.87
C ALA A 283 -3.20 16.53 8.21
N GLY A 284 -2.02 16.70 8.83
CA GLY A 284 -1.85 17.49 10.04
C GLY A 284 -2.16 18.98 9.84
N LEU A 285 -1.66 19.59 8.75
CA LEU A 285 -1.92 20.99 8.41
C LEU A 285 -3.39 21.28 8.10
N LEU A 286 -4.11 20.30 7.54
CA LEU A 286 -5.55 20.39 7.35
C LEU A 286 -6.28 20.23 8.70
N ALA A 287 -5.82 19.31 9.55
CA ALA A 287 -6.41 19.09 10.86
C ALA A 287 -6.28 20.30 11.81
N THR A 288 -5.23 21.12 11.67
CA THR A 288 -5.08 22.37 12.46
C THR A 288 -6.10 23.45 12.10
N GLN A 289 -6.77 23.34 10.96
CA GLN A 289 -7.86 24.26 10.55
C GLN A 289 -9.22 23.83 11.12
N LEU A 290 -9.27 22.67 11.77
CA LEU A 290 -10.47 22.08 12.33
C LEU A 290 -10.41 22.08 13.86
N PRO A 291 -11.55 21.86 14.55
CA PRO A 291 -11.58 21.76 16.01
C PRO A 291 -10.61 20.70 16.52
N TRP A 292 -9.99 20.93 17.69
CA TRP A 292 -8.99 20.01 18.26
C TRP A 292 -9.53 18.58 18.44
N VAL A 293 -10.83 18.43 18.68
CA VAL A 293 -11.52 17.13 18.78
C VAL A 293 -11.36 16.32 17.49
N PHE A 294 -11.42 16.96 16.32
CA PHE A 294 -11.16 16.28 15.04
C PHE A 294 -9.74 15.72 14.98
N SER A 295 -8.75 16.49 15.43
CA SER A 295 -7.34 16.05 15.49
C SER A 295 -7.18 14.83 16.41
N ALA A 296 -7.89 14.80 17.55
CA ALA A 296 -7.90 13.65 18.45
C ALA A 296 -8.51 12.40 17.77
N VAL A 297 -9.64 12.56 17.06
CA VAL A 297 -10.28 11.45 16.31
C VAL A 297 -9.38 10.95 15.18
N LEU A 298 -8.71 11.86 14.45
CA LEU A 298 -7.74 11.50 13.42
C LEU A 298 -6.55 10.72 14.00
N LEU A 299 -6.04 11.12 15.17
CA LEU A 299 -4.96 10.41 15.86
C LEU A 299 -5.40 9.00 16.28
N VAL A 300 -6.59 8.86 16.87
CA VAL A 300 -7.17 7.55 17.23
C VAL A 300 -7.34 6.68 15.98
N TYR A 301 -7.79 7.26 14.86
CA TYR A 301 -7.88 6.57 13.58
C TYR A 301 -6.52 6.10 13.08
N LEU A 302 -5.48 6.95 13.11
CA LEU A 302 -4.12 6.61 12.72
C LEU A 302 -3.57 5.43 13.55
N ILE A 303 -3.71 5.51 14.88
CA ILE A 303 -3.28 4.47 15.83
C ILE A 303 -4.03 3.17 15.54
N SER A 304 -5.37 3.22 15.45
CA SER A 304 -6.21 2.04 15.27
C SER A 304 -5.95 1.34 13.94
N THR A 305 -5.79 2.10 12.85
CA THR A 305 -5.46 1.54 11.53
C THR A 305 -4.05 0.94 11.51
N THR A 306 -3.09 1.56 12.19
CA THR A 306 -1.71 1.04 12.28
C THR A 306 -1.69 -0.25 13.10
N ALA A 307 -2.33 -0.25 14.27
CA ALA A 307 -2.50 -1.44 15.11
C ALA A 307 -3.21 -2.57 14.35
N TYR A 308 -4.24 -2.24 13.59
CA TYR A 308 -4.93 -3.20 12.72
C TYR A 308 -3.97 -3.86 11.74
N SER A 309 -3.17 -3.08 11.00
CA SER A 309 -2.25 -3.61 9.99
C SER A 309 -1.13 -4.47 10.58
N LEU A 310 -0.64 -4.13 11.77
CA LEU A 310 0.48 -4.83 12.43
C LEU A 310 0.02 -6.11 13.13
N SER A 311 -1.03 -6.05 13.95
CA SER A 311 -1.38 -7.11 14.89
C SER A 311 -2.87 -7.47 14.90
N LEU A 312 -3.78 -6.50 15.02
CA LEU A 312 -5.20 -6.81 15.29
C LEU A 312 -5.86 -7.59 14.15
N LYS A 313 -5.40 -7.41 12.91
CA LYS A 313 -5.89 -8.16 11.75
C LYS A 313 -5.79 -9.69 11.94
N ARG A 314 -4.88 -10.17 12.80
CA ARG A 314 -4.61 -11.59 13.03
C ARG A 314 -5.50 -12.21 14.12
N MET A 315 -6.16 -11.38 14.93
CA MET A 315 -6.94 -11.81 16.08
C MET A 315 -8.40 -12.09 15.66
N LEU A 316 -8.96 -13.20 16.15
CA LEU A 316 -10.34 -13.60 15.86
C LEU A 316 -11.32 -12.55 16.40
N LEU A 317 -12.30 -12.15 15.59
CA LEU A 317 -13.34 -11.13 15.87
C LEU A 317 -12.85 -9.69 16.10
N ILE A 318 -11.67 -9.51 16.70
CA ILE A 318 -11.11 -8.17 16.93
C ILE A 318 -10.85 -7.47 15.59
N ASP A 319 -10.53 -8.21 14.53
CA ASP A 319 -10.35 -7.64 13.20
C ASP A 319 -11.65 -7.01 12.66
N VAL A 320 -12.80 -7.71 12.72
CA VAL A 320 -14.10 -7.20 12.24
C VAL A 320 -14.65 -6.10 13.13
N LEU A 321 -14.48 -6.20 14.45
CA LEU A 321 -14.83 -5.14 15.40
C LEU A 321 -13.99 -3.88 15.15
N THR A 322 -12.69 -4.02 14.91
CA THR A 322 -11.81 -2.90 14.58
C THR A 322 -12.22 -2.28 13.24
N LEU A 323 -12.56 -3.09 12.22
CA LEU A 323 -13.04 -2.56 10.94
C LEU A 323 -14.34 -1.75 11.12
N ALA A 324 -15.32 -2.28 11.86
CA ALA A 324 -16.56 -1.57 12.17
C ALA A 324 -16.30 -0.26 12.93
N GLY A 325 -15.41 -0.30 13.92
CA GLY A 325 -14.95 0.88 14.65
C GLY A 325 -14.28 1.92 13.75
N LEU A 326 -13.43 1.50 12.82
CA LEU A 326 -12.79 2.40 11.85
C LEU A 326 -13.80 3.08 10.91
N TYR A 327 -14.88 2.41 10.52
CA TYR A 327 -15.96 3.06 9.76
C TYR A 327 -16.72 4.05 10.64
N THR A 328 -17.04 3.68 11.88
CA THR A 328 -17.71 4.55 12.86
C THR A 328 -16.88 5.78 13.21
N LEU A 329 -15.55 5.65 13.32
CA LEU A 329 -14.61 6.76 13.55
C LEU A 329 -14.67 7.82 12.44
N ARG A 330 -15.05 7.46 11.21
CA ARG A 330 -15.24 8.44 10.13
C ARG A 330 -16.48 9.29 10.34
N ILE A 331 -17.56 8.69 10.87
CA ILE A 331 -18.77 9.43 11.25
C ILE A 331 -18.45 10.36 12.44
N LEU A 332 -17.71 9.86 13.43
CA LEU A 332 -17.24 10.69 14.55
C LEU A 332 -16.34 11.85 14.08
N ALA A 333 -15.48 11.62 13.09
CA ALA A 333 -14.66 12.66 12.51
C ALA A 333 -15.49 13.74 11.79
N GLY A 334 -16.55 13.33 11.09
CA GLY A 334 -17.54 14.26 10.53
C GLY A 334 -18.16 15.15 11.60
N SER A 335 -18.67 14.52 12.66
CA SER A 335 -19.31 15.19 13.80
C SER A 335 -18.35 16.19 14.46
N ALA A 336 -17.09 15.77 14.68
CA ALA A 336 -16.05 16.61 15.27
C ALA A 336 -15.62 17.78 14.37
N ALA A 337 -15.62 17.60 13.04
CA ALA A 337 -15.27 18.65 12.08
C ALA A 337 -16.39 19.68 11.91
N SER A 338 -17.65 19.24 11.93
CA SER A 338 -18.82 20.10 11.82
C SER A 338 -19.26 20.71 13.16
N GLN A 339 -18.66 20.29 14.29
CA GLN A 339 -19.10 20.63 15.66
C GLN A 339 -20.56 20.26 15.94
N ILE A 340 -21.07 19.24 15.25
CA ILE A 340 -22.40 18.68 15.47
C ILE A 340 -22.25 17.50 16.41
N GLU A 341 -23.03 17.45 17.49
CA GLU A 341 -22.97 16.33 18.42
C GLU A 341 -23.46 15.04 17.75
N GLY A 342 -22.61 14.01 17.77
CA GLY A 342 -22.98 12.70 17.25
C GLY A 342 -24.07 12.07 18.11
N SER A 343 -25.26 11.89 17.56
CA SER A 343 -26.35 11.19 18.25
C SER A 343 -25.94 9.77 18.64
N PHE A 344 -26.23 9.37 19.88
CA PHE A 344 -26.04 8.01 20.36
C PHE A 344 -26.65 6.98 19.41
N TRP A 345 -27.83 7.29 18.87
CA TRP A 345 -28.54 6.42 17.93
C TRP A 345 -27.78 6.21 16.62
N LEU A 346 -27.17 7.27 16.08
CA LEU A 346 -26.36 7.20 14.86
C LEU A 346 -25.12 6.31 15.07
N LEU A 347 -24.46 6.45 16.22
CA LEU A 347 -23.28 5.66 16.57
C LEU A 347 -23.64 4.19 16.83
N ALA A 348 -24.75 3.92 17.52
CA ALA A 348 -25.25 2.57 17.74
C ALA A 348 -25.64 1.89 16.41
N PHE A 349 -26.42 2.59 15.57
CA PHE A 349 -26.80 2.12 14.24
C PHE A 349 -25.57 1.78 13.38
N SER A 350 -24.64 2.74 13.28
CA SER A 350 -23.44 2.58 12.45
C SER A 350 -22.54 1.45 12.94
N SER A 351 -22.42 1.25 14.26
CA SER A 351 -21.65 0.14 14.83
C SER A 351 -22.15 -1.22 14.34
N PHE A 352 -23.45 -1.49 14.44
CA PHE A 352 -24.04 -2.75 13.98
C PHE A 352 -24.05 -2.88 12.45
N PHE A 353 -24.36 -1.79 11.75
CA PHE A 353 -24.37 -1.76 10.29
C PHE A 353 -22.98 -2.06 9.72
N PHE A 354 -21.93 -1.40 10.20
CA PHE A 354 -20.56 -1.65 9.74
C PHE A 354 -19.99 -2.98 10.25
N LEU A 355 -20.45 -3.50 11.40
CA LEU A 355 -20.12 -4.85 11.83
C LEU A 355 -20.66 -5.91 10.87
N SER A 356 -21.93 -5.77 10.44
CA SER A 356 -22.52 -6.60 9.37
C SER A 356 -21.64 -6.57 8.11
N LEU A 357 -21.30 -5.38 7.60
CA LEU A 357 -20.48 -5.25 6.39
C LEU A 357 -19.04 -5.78 6.56
N ALA A 358 -18.44 -5.62 7.74
CA ALA A 358 -17.13 -6.19 8.05
C ALA A 358 -17.17 -7.73 8.07
N LEU A 359 -18.27 -8.32 8.57
CA LEU A 359 -18.50 -9.76 8.56
C LEU A 359 -18.76 -10.29 7.14
N VAL A 360 -19.47 -9.54 6.27
CA VAL A 360 -19.60 -9.88 4.84
C VAL A 360 -18.23 -10.00 4.20
N LYS A 361 -17.35 -9.02 4.45
CA LYS A 361 -15.98 -9.04 3.91
C LYS A 361 -15.21 -10.29 4.38
N ARG A 362 -15.34 -10.65 5.65
CA ARG A 362 -14.71 -11.86 6.21
C ARG A 362 -15.29 -13.14 5.61
N TYR A 363 -16.61 -13.19 5.43
CA TYR A 363 -17.31 -14.30 4.81
C TYR A 363 -16.83 -14.57 3.38
N VAL A 364 -16.73 -13.51 2.56
CA VAL A 364 -16.23 -13.60 1.18
C VAL A 364 -14.76 -14.03 1.15
N GLU A 365 -13.93 -13.52 2.06
CA GLU A 365 -12.51 -13.93 2.17
C GLU A 365 -12.39 -15.42 2.53
N LEU A 366 -13.26 -15.93 3.41
CA LEU A 366 -13.35 -17.35 3.77
C LEU A 366 -13.80 -18.24 2.61
N GLN A 367 -14.74 -17.77 1.80
CA GLN A 367 -15.25 -18.50 0.63
C GLN A 367 -14.21 -18.61 -0.49
N ASN A 368 -13.41 -17.55 -0.72
CA ASN A 368 -12.46 -17.47 -1.85
C ASN A 368 -11.08 -18.05 -1.54
N THR A 369 -10.80 -18.47 -0.30
CA THR A 369 -9.51 -19.04 0.07
C THR A 369 -9.47 -20.52 -0.34
N ALA A 370 -8.72 -20.83 -1.41
CA ALA A 370 -8.41 -22.22 -1.77
C ALA A 370 -7.78 -22.93 -0.56
N LEU A 371 -8.17 -24.18 -0.33
CA LEU A 371 -7.72 -25.04 0.77
C LEU A 371 -6.19 -25.23 0.73
N VAL A 372 -5.43 -24.27 1.26
CA VAL A 372 -3.98 -24.43 1.48
C VAL A 372 -3.79 -25.08 2.85
N GLU A 373 -2.85 -26.02 2.91
CA GLU A 373 -2.56 -26.90 4.04
C GLU A 373 -2.67 -26.19 5.41
N LYS A 374 -3.45 -26.81 6.31
CA LYS A 374 -3.79 -26.41 7.69
C LYS A 374 -5.05 -25.55 7.91
N ASN A 375 -6.02 -25.51 6.98
CA ASN A 375 -7.40 -24.99 7.22
C ASN A 375 -7.47 -23.56 7.83
N ARG A 376 -6.43 -22.74 7.68
CA ARG A 376 -6.34 -21.38 8.22
C ARG A 376 -6.04 -20.41 7.09
N ILE A 377 -6.72 -19.29 7.06
CA ILE A 377 -6.37 -18.19 6.15
C ILE A 377 -5.00 -17.64 6.58
N ALA A 378 -4.06 -17.53 5.63
CA ALA A 378 -2.74 -16.97 5.88
C ALA A 378 -2.84 -15.59 6.56
N GLY A 379 -2.33 -15.48 7.79
CA GLY A 379 -2.29 -14.23 8.55
C GLY A 379 -3.60 -13.84 9.26
N ARG A 380 -4.57 -14.74 9.43
CA ARG A 380 -5.84 -14.49 10.14
C ARG A 380 -6.18 -15.61 11.13
N GLY A 381 -7.00 -15.28 12.13
CA GLY A 381 -7.45 -16.21 13.18
C GLY A 381 -8.63 -17.12 12.83
N TYR A 382 -9.12 -17.07 11.58
CA TYR A 382 -10.33 -17.79 11.13
C TYR A 382 -10.02 -19.11 10.41
N ARG A 383 -10.97 -20.03 10.50
CA ARG A 383 -11.02 -21.31 9.78
C ARG A 383 -12.21 -21.33 8.84
N GLN A 384 -12.14 -22.12 7.77
CA GLN A 384 -13.29 -22.26 6.85
C GLN A 384 -14.57 -22.74 7.55
N ALA A 385 -14.44 -23.54 8.61
CA ALA A 385 -15.58 -23.99 9.43
C ALA A 385 -16.34 -22.85 10.12
N ASP A 386 -15.69 -21.69 10.35
CA ASP A 386 -16.31 -20.55 11.02
C ASP A 386 -17.26 -19.77 10.10
N ARG A 387 -17.31 -20.12 8.79
CA ARG A 387 -18.04 -19.38 7.76
C ARG A 387 -19.52 -19.20 8.08
N GLU A 388 -20.20 -20.25 8.54
CA GLU A 388 -21.62 -20.20 8.85
C GLU A 388 -21.90 -19.32 10.08
N VAL A 389 -21.07 -19.43 11.11
CA VAL A 389 -21.17 -18.59 12.31
C VAL A 389 -20.95 -17.12 11.94
N VAL A 390 -19.93 -16.82 11.12
CA VAL A 390 -19.68 -15.46 10.61
C VAL A 390 -20.89 -14.92 9.84
N ALA A 391 -21.54 -15.75 9.03
CA ALA A 391 -22.75 -15.36 8.31
C ALA A 391 -23.91 -15.07 9.25
N GLN A 392 -24.17 -15.94 10.23
CA GLN A 392 -25.25 -15.76 11.21
C GLN A 392 -25.04 -14.48 12.03
N CYS A 393 -23.84 -14.28 12.60
CA CYS A 393 -23.51 -13.05 13.34
C CYS A 393 -23.68 -11.80 12.47
N GLY A 394 -23.33 -11.90 11.20
CA GLY A 394 -23.42 -10.81 10.25
C GLY A 394 -24.86 -10.42 9.90
N VAL A 395 -25.71 -11.42 9.62
CA VAL A 395 -27.15 -11.21 9.42
C VAL A 395 -27.80 -10.68 10.70
N SER A 396 -27.51 -11.25 11.87
CA SER A 396 -28.02 -10.75 13.15
C SER A 396 -27.62 -9.28 13.39
N SER A 397 -26.40 -8.89 13.04
CA SER A 397 -25.93 -7.49 13.13
C SER A 397 -26.71 -6.57 12.19
N ALA A 398 -27.06 -7.03 10.98
CA ALA A 398 -27.90 -6.26 10.06
C ALA A 398 -29.31 -6.02 10.61
N PHE A 399 -29.94 -7.05 11.18
CA PHE A 399 -31.26 -6.91 11.81
C PHE A 399 -31.20 -6.01 13.06
N ALA A 400 -30.14 -6.11 13.87
CA ALA A 400 -29.91 -5.21 15.00
C ALA A 400 -29.78 -3.75 14.55
N ALA A 401 -29.04 -3.49 13.45
CA ALA A 401 -28.95 -2.14 12.88
C ALA A 401 -30.32 -1.61 12.44
N ALA A 402 -31.13 -2.42 11.75
CA ALA A 402 -32.49 -2.05 11.35
C ALA A 402 -33.40 -1.78 12.56
N LEU A 403 -33.29 -2.59 13.63
CA LEU A 403 -34.03 -2.40 14.86
C LEU A 403 -33.64 -1.09 15.56
N VAL A 404 -32.34 -0.80 15.68
CA VAL A 404 -31.84 0.46 16.26
C VAL A 404 -32.35 1.66 15.46
N LEU A 405 -32.38 1.55 14.13
CA LEU A 405 -32.95 2.59 13.28
C LEU A 405 -34.46 2.78 13.55
N ALA A 406 -35.22 1.69 13.68
CA ALA A 406 -36.64 1.76 14.01
C ALA A 406 -36.91 2.41 15.37
N LEU A 407 -36.09 2.10 16.38
CA LEU A 407 -36.14 2.74 17.69
C LEU A 407 -35.80 4.24 17.61
N TYR A 408 -34.81 4.61 16.80
CA TYR A 408 -34.46 6.00 16.55
C TYR A 408 -35.62 6.78 15.90
N VAL A 409 -36.28 6.23 14.88
CA VAL A 409 -37.42 6.87 14.20
C VAL A 409 -38.55 7.23 15.19
N ASN A 410 -38.73 6.43 16.23
CA ASN A 410 -39.75 6.65 17.26
C ASN A 410 -39.24 7.43 18.49
N SER A 411 -38.06 8.05 18.42
CA SER A 411 -37.50 8.82 19.52
C SER A 411 -37.88 10.30 19.45
N ASP A 412 -37.87 10.97 20.61
CA ASP A 412 -38.17 12.41 20.72
C ASP A 412 -37.23 13.27 19.84
N ALA A 413 -36.00 12.80 19.59
CA ALA A 413 -35.05 13.46 18.69
C ALA A 413 -35.60 13.59 17.27
N VAL A 414 -36.21 12.54 16.72
CA VAL A 414 -36.77 12.54 15.36
C VAL A 414 -38.04 13.36 15.28
N VAL A 415 -38.90 13.29 16.30
CA VAL A 415 -40.12 14.10 16.37
C VAL A 415 -39.80 15.60 16.40
N SER A 416 -38.68 15.99 17.01
CA SER A 416 -38.26 17.39 17.07
C SER A 416 -37.58 17.91 15.79
N LEU A 417 -36.90 17.03 15.05
CA LEU A 417 -36.10 17.38 13.87
C LEU A 417 -36.91 17.35 12.56
N TYR A 418 -37.91 16.47 12.46
CA TYR A 418 -38.67 16.23 11.23
C TYR A 418 -40.13 16.67 11.37
N SER A 419 -40.61 17.47 10.40
CA SER A 419 -42.01 17.91 10.31
C SER A 419 -42.98 16.74 10.11
N TYR A 420 -42.52 15.70 9.40
CA TYR A 420 -43.30 14.51 9.07
C TYR A 420 -42.53 13.22 9.41
N PRO A 421 -42.46 12.81 10.69
CA PRO A 421 -41.66 11.67 11.14
C PRO A 421 -42.01 10.33 10.45
N TRP A 422 -43.27 10.16 10.04
CA TRP A 422 -43.74 8.95 9.36
C TRP A 422 -43.07 8.74 7.99
N LEU A 423 -42.56 9.79 7.33
CA LEU A 423 -41.81 9.68 6.08
C LEU A 423 -40.42 9.06 6.28
N ILE A 424 -39.91 9.03 7.50
CA ILE A 424 -38.61 8.43 7.85
C ILE A 424 -38.76 6.92 8.04
N TRP A 425 -39.96 6.43 8.37
CA TRP A 425 -40.21 5.01 8.64
C TRP A 425 -39.78 4.06 7.51
N PRO A 426 -40.01 4.36 6.21
CA PRO A 426 -39.54 3.52 5.10
C PRO A 426 -38.01 3.31 5.04
N LEU A 427 -37.21 4.12 5.74
CA LEU A 427 -35.76 3.87 5.85
C LEU A 427 -35.44 2.52 6.50
N CYS A 428 -36.28 2.06 7.44
CA CYS A 428 -36.09 0.78 8.12
C CYS A 428 -36.13 -0.42 7.14
N PRO A 429 -37.21 -0.64 6.38
CA PRO A 429 -37.25 -1.71 5.38
C PRO A 429 -36.24 -1.49 4.24
N ILE A 430 -35.90 -0.24 3.88
CA ILE A 430 -34.86 0.08 2.90
C ILE A 430 -33.48 -0.44 3.35
N VAL A 431 -33.04 -0.07 4.56
CA VAL A 431 -31.73 -0.50 5.10
C VAL A 431 -31.69 -2.01 5.29
N LEU A 432 -32.81 -2.61 5.72
CA LEU A 432 -32.92 -4.05 5.87
C LEU A 432 -32.81 -4.76 4.51
N TYR A 433 -33.52 -4.29 3.47
CA TYR A 433 -33.42 -4.81 2.11
C TYR A 433 -31.98 -4.76 1.60
N LEU A 434 -31.29 -3.63 1.77
CA LEU A 434 -29.89 -3.48 1.34
C LEU A 434 -28.98 -4.50 2.01
N ASN A 435 -29.07 -4.65 3.33
CA ASN A 435 -28.25 -5.61 4.07
C ASN A 435 -28.54 -7.05 3.65
N ILE A 436 -29.82 -7.44 3.57
CA ILE A 436 -30.22 -8.79 3.16
C ILE A 436 -29.71 -9.09 1.75
N ARG A 437 -29.87 -8.13 0.82
CA ARG A 437 -29.36 -8.27 -0.54
C ARG A 437 -27.85 -8.50 -0.56
N ILE A 438 -27.08 -7.74 0.20
CA ILE A 438 -25.62 -7.90 0.28
C ILE A 438 -25.26 -9.30 0.80
N TRP A 439 -25.93 -9.78 1.84
CA TRP A 439 -25.71 -11.14 2.37
C TRP A 439 -26.07 -12.23 1.37
N ILE A 440 -27.16 -12.07 0.61
CA ILE A 440 -27.54 -13.00 -0.47
C ILE A 440 -26.47 -13.01 -1.58
N LEU A 441 -26.01 -11.86 -2.04
CA LEU A 441 -24.97 -11.75 -3.07
C LEU A 441 -23.63 -12.31 -2.60
N ALA A 442 -23.26 -12.05 -1.35
CA ALA A 442 -22.08 -12.63 -0.72
C ALA A 442 -22.19 -14.16 -0.66
N HIS A 443 -23.33 -14.71 -0.27
CA HIS A 443 -23.56 -16.15 -0.24
C HIS A 443 -23.40 -16.80 -1.62
N ARG A 444 -23.92 -16.15 -2.67
CA ARG A 444 -23.80 -16.58 -4.07
C ARG A 444 -22.38 -16.47 -4.65
N GLY A 445 -21.45 -15.82 -3.96
CA GLY A 445 -20.10 -15.55 -4.47
C GLY A 445 -20.04 -14.43 -5.51
N GLU A 446 -21.10 -13.61 -5.62
CA GLU A 446 -21.19 -12.47 -6.55
C GLU A 446 -20.61 -11.18 -5.95
N MET A 447 -20.09 -11.24 -4.71
CA MET A 447 -19.52 -10.12 -3.97
C MET A 447 -17.98 -10.15 -4.09
N HIS A 448 -17.42 -9.36 -5.01
CA HIS A 448 -15.96 -9.33 -5.25
C HIS A 448 -15.25 -8.13 -4.62
N ASP A 449 -15.98 -7.05 -4.37
CA ASP A 449 -15.45 -5.79 -3.86
C ASP A 449 -15.75 -5.60 -2.36
N ASP A 450 -15.11 -4.58 -1.77
CA ASP A 450 -15.40 -4.17 -0.39
C ASP A 450 -16.90 -3.78 -0.28
N PRO A 451 -17.67 -4.32 0.69
CA PRO A 451 -19.12 -4.12 0.73
C PRO A 451 -19.55 -2.65 0.78
N VAL A 452 -18.76 -1.79 1.43
CA VAL A 452 -19.04 -0.34 1.47
C VAL A 452 -18.85 0.30 0.09
N VAL A 453 -17.82 -0.10 -0.64
CA VAL A 453 -17.59 0.39 -2.01
C VAL A 453 -18.70 -0.11 -2.92
N PHE A 454 -19.12 -1.38 -2.77
CA PHE A 454 -20.22 -1.95 -3.53
C PHE A 454 -21.52 -1.17 -3.35
N ILE A 455 -21.91 -0.85 -2.11
CA ILE A 455 -23.11 -0.05 -1.81
C ILE A 455 -23.10 1.28 -2.57
N ILE A 456 -21.93 1.92 -2.67
CA ILE A 456 -21.79 3.24 -3.31
C ILE A 456 -21.75 3.12 -4.84
N SER A 457 -21.20 2.03 -5.40
CA SER A 457 -21.05 1.85 -6.84
C SER A 457 -22.22 1.14 -7.53
N ASP A 458 -22.98 0.30 -6.82
CA ASP A 458 -24.06 -0.49 -7.38
C ASP A 458 -25.32 0.36 -7.60
N TRP A 459 -25.80 0.40 -8.85
CA TRP A 459 -26.90 1.28 -9.25
C TRP A 459 -28.21 1.02 -8.47
N ARG A 460 -28.50 -0.24 -8.09
CA ARG A 460 -29.69 -0.57 -7.28
C ARG A 460 -29.55 0.00 -5.87
N SER A 461 -28.36 -0.13 -5.29
CA SER A 461 -28.04 0.45 -3.98
C SER A 461 -28.11 1.96 -4.01
N GLN A 462 -27.61 2.61 -5.08
CA GLN A 462 -27.71 4.05 -5.29
C GLN A 462 -29.16 4.53 -5.38
N ILE A 463 -30.04 3.83 -6.12
CA ILE A 463 -31.47 4.18 -6.18
C ILE A 463 -32.09 4.15 -4.78
N VAL A 464 -31.84 3.07 -4.03
CA VAL A 464 -32.42 2.89 -2.70
C VAL A 464 -31.88 3.94 -1.71
N ILE A 465 -30.60 4.28 -1.81
CA ILE A 465 -29.99 5.39 -1.04
C ILE A 465 -30.60 6.73 -1.45
N ALA A 466 -30.80 6.98 -2.75
CA ALA A 466 -31.39 8.22 -3.25
C ALA A 466 -32.84 8.38 -2.76
N ILE A 467 -33.62 7.31 -2.75
CA ILE A 467 -34.98 7.29 -2.16
C ILE A 467 -34.89 7.64 -0.67
N GLY A 468 -33.99 6.98 0.08
CA GLY A 468 -33.82 7.27 1.50
C GLY A 468 -33.38 8.71 1.78
N ALA A 469 -32.46 9.25 1.00
CA ALA A 469 -32.01 10.63 1.08
C ALA A 469 -33.14 11.62 0.76
N ALA A 470 -33.95 11.33 -0.26
CA ALA A 470 -35.12 12.15 -0.61
C ALA A 470 -36.16 12.16 0.52
N LEU A 471 -36.41 11.01 1.17
CA LEU A 471 -37.30 10.92 2.33
C LEU A 471 -36.79 11.74 3.52
N LEU A 472 -35.49 11.67 3.81
CA LEU A 472 -34.86 12.47 4.86
C LEU A 472 -34.95 13.98 4.57
N LEU A 473 -34.63 14.39 3.34
CA LEU A 473 -34.69 15.80 2.96
C LEU A 473 -36.13 16.32 3.01
N TYR A 474 -37.08 15.61 2.40
CA TYR A 474 -38.48 16.04 2.38
C TYR A 474 -39.13 16.01 3.77
N GLY A 475 -38.81 15.01 4.60
CA GLY A 475 -39.27 14.98 5.98
C GLY A 475 -38.74 16.14 6.84
N GLY A 476 -37.54 16.64 6.51
CA GLY A 476 -36.87 17.73 7.23
C GLY A 476 -37.21 19.14 6.72
N MET A 477 -37.86 19.25 5.55
CA MET A 477 -38.34 20.53 5.05
C MET A 477 -39.44 21.06 5.99
N ARG A 478 -39.18 22.20 6.63
CA ARG A 478 -40.19 22.99 7.32
C ARG A 478 -41.04 23.69 6.27
N SER A 479 -42.35 23.44 6.27
CA SER A 479 -43.34 24.24 5.53
C SER A 479 -43.40 25.66 6.07
#